data_AF-A0A920HRF7-F1
#
_entry.id   AF-A0A920HRF7-F1
#
_cell.length_a   1.000
_cell.length_b   1.000
_cell.length_c   1.000
_cell.angle_alpha   90.00
_cell.angle_beta   90.00
_cell.angle_gamma   90.00
#
_symmetry.space_group_name_H-M   'P 1'
#
loop_
_entity.id
_entity.type
_entity.pdbx_description
1 polymer ?
#
loop_
_entity_poly.entity_id
_entity_poly.type
_entity_poly.pdbx_seq_one_letter_code
_entity_poly.pdbx_strand_id
1 'polypeptide(L)' 'MKSINGKIDESKISFNIGPRINAAGRMKTGKIIVDLLIEEDINRANSLSNDVEYLNQNRRRIEKSVVEKL' A
#
# COMPACT_ATOMS: atom_id res chain seq x y z
N MET A 1 2.97 -4.05 -6.68
CA MET A 1 2.26 -2.76 -6.97
C MET A 1 1.96 -2.63 -8.47
N LYS A 2 0.83 -2.01 -8.87
CA LYS A 2 0.69 -1.54 -10.28
C LYS A 2 1.80 -0.53 -10.55
N SER A 3 2.54 -0.71 -11.64
CA SER A 3 3.60 0.23 -12.02
C SER A 3 3.02 1.62 -12.23
N ILE A 4 3.55 2.61 -11.50
CA ILE A 4 3.29 4.03 -11.73
C ILE A 4 4.14 4.46 -12.93
N ASN A 5 3.82 3.96 -14.12
CA ASN A 5 4.50 4.38 -15.34
C ASN A 5 4.08 5.84 -15.68
N GLY A 6 5.07 6.68 -16.00
CA GLY A 6 4.90 8.11 -16.33
C GLY A 6 5.20 9.07 -15.17
N LYS A 7 5.26 10.37 -15.47
CA LYS A 7 5.62 11.45 -14.53
C LYS A 7 4.92 11.27 -13.17
N ILE A 8 5.69 11.32 -12.09
CA ILE A 8 5.16 11.34 -10.72
C ILE A 8 4.67 12.75 -10.42
N ASP A 9 3.45 12.87 -9.93
CA ASP A 9 2.83 14.11 -9.49
C ASP A 9 2.18 13.91 -8.10
N GLU A 10 1.73 15.01 -7.52
CA GLU A 10 1.14 15.07 -6.18
C GLU A 10 -0.12 14.18 -6.09
N SER A 11 -0.86 14.06 -7.20
CA SER A 11 -2.06 13.22 -7.28
C SER A 11 -1.71 11.74 -7.18
N LYS A 12 -0.66 11.28 -7.87
CA LYS A 12 -0.18 9.90 -7.76
C LYS A 12 0.27 9.57 -6.34
N ILE A 13 0.94 10.49 -5.66
CA ILE A 13 1.32 10.30 -4.25
C ILE A 13 0.04 10.16 -3.39
N SER A 14 -0.88 11.11 -3.52
CA SER A 14 -2.07 11.22 -2.67
C SER A 14 -3.08 10.07 -2.87
N PHE A 15 -3.27 9.61 -4.11
CA PHE A 15 -4.30 8.62 -4.45
C PHE A 15 -3.76 7.20 -4.66
N ASN A 16 -2.44 7.01 -4.80
CA ASN A 16 -1.85 5.68 -4.92
C ASN A 16 -0.93 5.32 -3.75
N ILE A 17 0.08 6.13 -3.44
CA ILE A 17 1.10 5.78 -2.45
C ILE A 17 0.57 5.95 -1.02
N GLY A 18 -0.03 7.10 -0.70
CA GLY A 18 -0.59 7.39 0.62
C GLY A 18 -1.57 6.32 1.13
N PRO A 19 -2.57 5.89 0.34
CA PRO A 19 -3.51 4.85 0.76
C PRO A 19 -2.85 3.51 1.10
N ARG A 20 -1.75 3.15 0.43
CA ARG A 20 -1.00 1.91 0.68
C ARG A 20 -0.24 1.96 2.00
N ILE A 21 0.43 3.08 2.27
CA ILE A 21 1.11 3.32 3.55
C ILE A 21 0.09 3.27 4.70
N ASN A 22 -1.02 3.98 4.54
CA ASN A 22 -2.08 4.02 5.55
C ASN A 22 -2.71 2.65 5.78
N ALA A 23 -2.91 1.86 4.72
CA ALA A 23 -3.44 0.51 4.87
C ALA A 23 -2.52 -0.40 5.67
N ALA A 24 -1.20 -0.32 5.46
CA ALA A 24 -0.25 -1.10 6.24
C ALA A 24 -0.30 -0.74 7.73
N GLY A 25 -0.44 0.55 8.07
CA GLY A 25 -0.58 1.01 9.46
C GLY A 25 -1.91 0.61 10.13
N ARG A 26 -3.02 0.52 9.38
CA ARG A 26 -4.32 0.10 9.93
C ARG A 26 -4.47 -1.41 10.06
N MET A 27 -3.90 -2.16 9.11
CA MET A 27 -4.11 -3.60 8.99
C MET A 27 -3.01 -4.43 9.66
N LYS A 28 -1.83 -3.84 9.91
CA LYS A 28 -0.66 -4.48 10.53
C LYS A 28 0.13 -3.42 11.32
N THR A 29 1.46 -3.57 11.40
CA THR A 29 2.38 -2.57 11.92
C THR A 29 2.98 -1.77 10.77
N GLY A 30 3.17 -0.45 10.97
CA GLY A 30 3.82 0.41 9.97
C GLY A 30 5.26 0.02 9.62
N LYS A 31 5.88 -0.91 10.38
CA LYS A 31 7.23 -1.41 10.15
C LYS A 31 7.43 -1.95 8.73
N ILE A 32 6.43 -2.59 8.12
CA ILE A 32 6.55 -3.10 6.74
C ILE A 32 6.80 -1.99 5.71
N ILE A 33 6.29 -0.78 5.95
CA ILE A 33 6.55 0.38 5.09
C ILE A 33 7.97 0.87 5.28
N VAL A 34 8.44 0.94 6.53
CA VAL A 34 9.83 1.32 6.82
C VAL A 34 10.78 0.32 6.15
N ASP A 35 10.54 -0.98 6.33
CA ASP A 35 11.34 -2.04 5.72
C ASP A 35 11.33 -1.93 4.19
N LEU A 36 10.19 -1.66 3.56
CA LEU A 36 10.10 -1.45 2.12
C LEU A 36 10.88 -0.23 1.63
N LEU A 37 10.87 0.88 2.38
CA LEU A 37 11.50 2.14 1.98
C LEU A 37 13.02 2.12 2.09
N ILE A 38 13.58 1.25 2.93
CA ILE A 38 15.02 1.13 3.16
C ILE A 38 15.63 -0.14 2.55
N GLU A 39 14.83 -0.98 1.89
CA GLU A 39 15.30 -2.23 1.30
C GLU A 39 16.09 -1.97 0.02
N GLU A 40 17.26 -2.59 -0.08
CA GLU A 40 18.17 -2.46 -1.22
C GLU A 40 18.08 -3.65 -2.18
N ASP A 41 17.68 -4.84 -1.68
CA ASP A 41 17.42 -6.01 -2.52
C ASP A 41 16.08 -5.83 -3.26
N ILE A 42 16.16 -5.69 -4.58
CA ILE A 42 14.98 -5.48 -5.43
C ILE A 42 13.95 -6.60 -5.35
N ASN A 43 14.37 -7.86 -5.16
CA ASN A 43 13.45 -8.99 -5.04
C ASN A 43 12.71 -8.92 -3.71
N ARG A 44 13.41 -8.56 -2.64
CA ARG A 44 12.81 -8.37 -1.32
C ARG A 44 11.89 -7.14 -1.29
N ALA A 45 12.30 -6.03 -1.90
CA ALA A 45 11.46 -4.85 -2.08
C ALA A 45 10.18 -5.18 -2.87
N ASN A 46 10.27 -5.99 -3.92
CA ASN A 46 9.11 -6.46 -4.67
C ASN A 46 8.18 -7.33 -3.82
N SER A 47 8.73 -8.23 -2.99
CA SER A 47 7.94 -9.02 -2.04
C SER A 47 7.19 -8.13 -1.04
N LEU A 48 7.90 -7.19 -0.39
CA LEU A 48 7.33 -6.24 0.56
C LEU A 48 6.26 -5.35 -0.10
N SER A 49 6.49 -4.90 -1.34
CA SER A 49 5.53 -4.13 -2.14
C SER A 49 4.23 -4.90 -2.40
N ASN A 50 4.33 -6.21 -2.66
CA ASN A 50 3.17 -7.06 -2.88
C ASN A 50 2.37 -7.28 -1.58
N ASP A 51 3.05 -7.46 -0.46
CA ASP A 51 2.40 -7.53 0.86
C ASP A 51 1.65 -6.23 1.19
N VAL A 52 2.26 -5.08 0.93
CA VAL A 52 1.62 -3.77 1.11
C VAL A 52 0.39 -3.61 0.21
N GLU A 53 0.44 -4.08 -1.03
CA GLU A 53 -0.72 -4.09 -1.92
C GLU A 53 -1.84 -4.99 -1.38
N TYR A 54 -1.50 -6.17 -0.89
CA TYR A 54 -2.46 -7.09 -0.26
C TYR A 54 -3.15 -6.46 0.94
N LEU A 55 -2.41 -5.78 1.83
CA LEU A 55 -2.98 -5.06 2.97
C LEU A 55 -3.94 -3.94 2.51
N ASN A 56 -3.57 -3.20 1.46
CA ASN A 56 -4.43 -2.17 0.88
C ASN A 56 -5.71 -2.73 0.25
N GLN A 57 -5.64 -3.88 -0.42
CA GLN A 57 -6.82 -4.56 -0.96
C GLN A 57 -7.74 -5.05 0.16
N ASN A 58 -7.19 -5.65 1.22
CA ASN A 58 -7.96 -6.09 2.37
C ASN A 58 -8.66 -4.92 3.09
N ARG A 59 -7.96 -3.81 3.31
CA ARG A 59 -8.56 -2.59 3.87
C ARG A 59 -9.77 -2.15 3.04
N ARG A 60 -9.62 -2.02 1.71
CA ARG A 60 -10.72 -1.64 0.80
C ARG A 60 -11.90 -2.60 0.87
N ARG A 61 -11.64 -3.91 0.93
CA ARG A 61 -12.68 -4.94 1.04
C ARG A 61 -13.46 -4.81 2.34
N ILE A 62 -12.77 -4.62 3.46
CA ILE A 62 -13.41 -4.43 4.77
C ILE A 62 -14.24 -3.15 4.78
N GLU A 63 -13.68 -2.02 4.36
CA GLU A 63 -14.40 -0.75 4.30
C GLU A 63 -15.65 -0.85 3.43
N LYS A 64 -15.55 -1.45 2.25
CA LYS A 64 -16.71 -1.68 1.38
C LYS A 64 -17.78 -2.53 2.08
N SER A 65 -17.37 -3.61 2.75
CA SER A 65 -18.31 -4.48 3.47
C SER A 65 -18.99 -3.81 4.67
N VAL A 66 -18.35 -2.81 5.28
CA VAL A 66 -18.95 -2.02 6.37
C VAL A 66 -19.95 -1.03 5.78
N VAL A 67 -19.59 -0.34 4.70
CA VAL A 67 -20.47 0.62 4.01
C VAL A 67 -21.73 -0.05 3.45
N GLU A 68 -21.62 -1.26 2.87
CA GLU A 68 -22.78 -2.01 2.36
C GLU A 68 -23.73 -2.53 3.44
N LYS A 69 -23.29 -2.53 4.70
CA LYS A 69 -24.09 -2.96 5.86
C LYS A 69 -24.72 -1.79 6.63
N LEU A 70 -24.44 -0.55 6.22
CA LEU A 70 -25.06 0.67 6.72
C LEU A 70 -26.25 1.04 5.84
#